data_AF-A0A2T3UZG8-F1
#
_entry.id   AF-A0A2T3UZG8-F1
#
_cell.length_a   1.000
_cell.length_b   1.000
_cell.length_c   1.000
_cell.angle_alpha   90.00
_cell.angle_beta   90.00
_cell.angle_gamma   90.00
#
_symmetry.space_group_name_H-M   'P 1'
#
loop_
_entity.id
_entity.type
_entity.pdbx_description
1 polymer ?
#
loop_
_entity_poly.entity_id
_entity_poly.type
_entity_poly.pdbx_seq_one_letter_code
_entity_poly.pdbx_strand_id
1 'polypeptide(L)'
;MKFSKFSELVNRILSNNHSHRRDMDVTIVVHSPGRIGSTPSVEVQSIQAGFDWDSGKVMIFPAQPLTTLTPEQVADITDSVRKGQSWHAYQEYKKHKEQLEKLSMELEAAKQREKDLFMENVRLKSGIAGLIHLGIRYADVEVMKIAGDAQLSTPCTDSIINSIAAGIFTKEGAAR
;
A
#
# COMPACT_ATOMS: atom_id res chain seq x y z
N MET A 1 -11.34 40.98 -13.55
CA MET A 1 -12.13 42.12 -13.03
C MET A 1 -11.18 43.28 -12.75
N LYS A 2 -11.60 44.55 -12.92
CA LYS A 2 -10.76 45.71 -12.56
C LYS A 2 -10.82 45.98 -11.05
N PHE A 3 -9.78 46.59 -10.49
CA PHE A 3 -9.69 46.85 -9.05
C PHE A 3 -10.80 47.78 -8.52
N SER A 4 -11.24 48.77 -9.30
CA SER A 4 -12.37 49.65 -8.92
C SER A 4 -13.65 48.85 -8.63
N LYS A 5 -14.03 47.97 -9.55
CA LYS A 5 -15.19 47.09 -9.39
C LYS A 5 -15.02 46.09 -8.23
N PHE A 6 -13.80 45.59 -8.01
CA PHE A 6 -13.49 44.76 -6.84
C PHE A 6 -13.72 45.53 -5.53
N SER A 7 -13.20 46.76 -5.44
CA SER A 7 -13.38 47.65 -4.28
C SER A 7 -14.84 47.97 -4.03
N GLU A 8 -15.64 48.25 -5.06
CA GLU A 8 -17.09 48.43 -4.94
C GLU A 8 -17.79 47.22 -4.32
N LEU A 9 -17.43 46.00 -4.75
CA LEU A 9 -18.01 44.77 -4.19
C LEU A 9 -17.63 44.58 -2.72
N VAL A 10 -16.38 44.85 -2.36
CA VAL A 10 -15.92 44.79 -0.96
C VAL A 10 -16.64 45.84 -0.10
N ASN A 11 -16.72 47.08 -0.57
CA ASN A 11 -17.40 48.17 0.14
C ASN A 11 -18.90 47.88 0.31
N ARG A 12 -19.54 47.24 -0.66
CA ARG A 12 -20.92 46.80 -0.55
C ARG A 12 -21.11 45.77 0.58
N ILE A 13 -20.19 44.82 0.74
CA ILE A 13 -20.22 43.83 1.83
C ILE A 13 -20.04 44.53 3.18
N LEU A 14 -19.10 45.47 3.27
CA LEU A 14 -18.83 46.24 4.50
C LEU A 14 -20.00 47.17 4.89
N SER A 15 -20.71 47.73 3.92
CA SER A 15 -21.86 48.63 4.15
C SER A 15 -23.15 47.90 4.60
N ASN A 16 -23.17 46.57 4.54
CA ASN A 16 -24.36 45.79 4.87
C ASN A 16 -24.40 45.52 6.38
N ASN A 17 -25.49 45.88 7.08
CA ASN A 17 -25.57 45.82 8.55
C ASN A 17 -25.24 44.46 9.21
N HIS A 18 -25.24 43.37 8.45
CA HIS A 18 -24.82 42.04 8.93
C HIS A 18 -23.31 41.89 9.14
N SER A 19 -22.47 42.64 8.43
CA SER A 19 -21.00 42.57 8.56
C SER A 19 -20.46 43.41 9.74
N HIS A 20 -21.22 44.38 10.25
CA HIS A 20 -20.80 45.20 11.39
C HIS A 20 -20.69 44.46 12.73
N ARG A 21 -21.19 43.22 12.83
CA ARG A 21 -21.16 42.44 14.09
C ARG A 21 -19.95 41.52 14.24
N ARG A 22 -19.21 41.23 13.18
CA ARG A 22 -18.05 40.32 13.20
C ARG A 22 -17.03 40.76 12.17
N ASP A 23 -15.77 40.80 12.58
CA ASP A 23 -14.66 40.88 11.63
C ASP A 23 -14.69 39.62 10.74
N MET A 24 -14.55 39.81 9.43
CA MET A 24 -14.75 38.74 8.45
C MET A 24 -13.40 38.29 7.89
N ASP A 25 -13.13 36.98 7.97
CA ASP A 25 -11.94 36.41 7.34
C ASP A 25 -12.07 36.42 5.81
N VAL A 26 -10.98 36.77 5.12
CA VAL A 26 -10.90 36.74 3.66
C VAL A 26 -10.30 35.41 3.23
N THR A 27 -11.07 34.59 2.52
CA THR A 27 -10.63 33.27 2.05
C THR A 27 -10.83 33.11 0.54
N ILE A 28 -9.99 32.26 -0.08
CA ILE A 28 -10.07 31.84 -1.47
C ILE A 28 -10.71 30.46 -1.52
N VAL A 29 -11.81 30.32 -2.26
CA VAL A 29 -12.52 29.04 -2.40
C VAL A 29 -11.65 28.03 -3.18
N VAL A 30 -11.52 26.82 -2.63
CA VAL A 30 -10.87 25.69 -3.28
C VAL A 30 -11.94 24.87 -4.00
N HIS A 31 -11.68 24.53 -5.26
CA HIS A 31 -12.57 23.64 -5.99
C HIS A 31 -12.36 22.20 -5.52
N SER A 32 -13.36 21.61 -4.86
CA SER A 32 -13.31 20.24 -4.33
C SER A 32 -14.59 19.49 -4.71
N PRO A 33 -14.63 18.83 -5.87
CA PRO A 33 -15.80 18.09 -6.31
C PRO A 33 -16.15 16.96 -5.32
N GLY A 34 -17.44 16.79 -5.02
CA GLY A 34 -17.94 15.72 -4.16
C GLY A 34 -17.85 15.96 -2.64
N ARG A 35 -17.36 17.13 -2.19
CA ARG A 35 -17.35 17.46 -0.75
C ARG A 35 -18.75 17.85 -0.26
N ILE A 36 -19.14 17.30 0.89
CA ILE A 36 -20.35 17.69 1.61
C ILE A 36 -19.94 18.52 2.83
N GLY A 37 -20.64 19.63 3.09
CA GLY A 37 -20.38 20.53 4.21
C GLY A 37 -19.92 21.92 3.77
N SER A 38 -19.21 22.62 4.66
CA SER A 38 -18.75 23.99 4.42
C SER A 38 -17.87 24.10 3.16
N THR A 39 -18.02 25.21 2.44
CA THR A 39 -17.22 25.52 1.26
C THR A 39 -15.72 25.46 1.61
N PRO A 40 -14.94 24.57 0.99
CA PRO A 40 -13.51 24.50 1.23
C PRO A 40 -12.87 25.80 0.77
N SER A 41 -12.06 26.40 1.62
CA SER A 41 -11.38 27.65 1.32
C SER A 41 -10.06 27.74 2.08
N VAL A 42 -9.15 28.56 1.57
CA VAL A 42 -7.83 28.84 2.13
C VAL A 42 -7.76 30.33 2.47
N GLU A 43 -7.26 30.66 3.65
CA GLU A 43 -7.10 32.05 4.08
C GLU A 43 -6.13 32.84 3.20
N VAL A 44 -6.39 34.14 3.07
CA VAL A 44 -5.48 35.08 2.41
C VAL A 44 -4.44 35.55 3.43
N GLN A 45 -3.17 35.29 3.14
CA GLN A 45 -2.05 35.72 3.97
C GLN A 45 -1.69 37.19 3.72
N SER A 46 -1.64 37.60 2.46
CA SER A 46 -1.32 38.99 2.12
C SER A 46 -1.90 39.42 0.78
N ILE A 47 -2.11 40.74 0.64
CA ILE A 47 -2.54 41.37 -0.62
C ILE A 47 -1.54 42.48 -0.94
N GLN A 48 -1.00 42.48 -2.15
CA GLN A 48 0.05 43.40 -2.56
C GLN A 48 -0.20 43.91 -3.98
N ALA A 49 0.21 45.14 -4.26
CA ALA A 49 0.25 45.63 -5.64
C ALA A 49 1.46 45.01 -6.35
N GLY A 50 1.28 44.62 -7.62
CA GLY A 50 2.35 44.10 -8.44
C GLY A 50 3.42 45.16 -8.72
N PHE A 51 4.68 44.71 -8.81
CA PHE A 51 5.84 45.55 -9.06
C PHE A 51 6.51 45.16 -10.39
N ASP A 52 7.16 46.12 -11.06
CA ASP A 52 7.83 45.94 -12.36
C ASP A 52 6.93 45.25 -13.42
N TRP A 53 7.20 43.99 -13.76
CA TRP A 53 6.45 43.20 -14.74
C TRP A 53 5.01 42.88 -14.34
N ASP A 54 4.66 43.07 -13.06
CA ASP A 54 3.29 42.92 -12.55
C ASP A 54 2.59 44.25 -12.29
N SER A 55 3.15 45.37 -12.74
CA SER A 55 2.54 46.69 -12.60
C SER A 55 1.09 46.71 -13.12
N GLY A 56 0.20 47.30 -12.33
CA GLY A 56 -1.24 47.36 -12.61
C GLY A 56 -2.04 46.12 -12.19
N LYS A 57 -1.42 45.11 -11.59
CA LYS A 57 -2.09 43.95 -10.99
C LYS A 57 -2.14 44.07 -9.46
N VAL A 58 -3.15 43.47 -8.85
CA VAL A 58 -3.23 43.24 -7.40
C VAL A 58 -3.10 41.74 -7.18
N MET A 59 -2.11 41.35 -6.39
CA MET A 59 -1.74 39.98 -6.09
C MET A 59 -2.31 39.59 -4.72
N ILE A 60 -2.97 38.45 -4.66
CA ILE A 60 -3.51 37.88 -3.42
C ILE A 60 -2.74 36.59 -3.16
N PHE A 61 -2.05 36.53 -2.03
CA PHE A 61 -1.24 35.39 -1.63
C PHE A 61 -2.02 34.57 -0.59
N PRO A 62 -2.49 33.36 -0.94
CA PRO A 62 -3.10 32.46 0.02
C PRO A 62 -2.06 31.88 0.98
N ALA A 63 -2.48 31.50 2.19
CA ALA A 63 -1.64 30.84 3.19
C ALA A 63 -1.12 29.47 2.73
N GLN A 64 -1.79 28.83 1.77
CA GLN A 64 -1.33 27.62 1.09
C GLN A 64 -1.22 27.88 -0.42
N PRO A 65 -0.11 27.48 -1.06
CA PRO A 65 0.08 27.71 -2.50
C PRO A 65 -0.97 26.96 -3.32
N LEU A 66 -1.51 27.64 -4.34
CA LEU A 66 -2.48 27.07 -5.27
C LEU A 66 -1.77 26.66 -6.57
N THR A 67 -2.13 25.49 -7.08
CA THR A 67 -1.59 24.94 -8.33
C THR A 67 -2.67 24.94 -9.40
N THR A 68 -2.29 25.29 -10.63
CA THR A 68 -3.18 25.18 -11.79
C THR A 68 -3.25 23.74 -12.26
N LEU A 69 -4.47 23.19 -12.38
CA LEU A 69 -4.70 21.89 -13.00
C LEU A 69 -5.07 22.07 -14.48
N THR A 70 -4.61 21.14 -15.32
CA THR A 70 -5.06 21.09 -16.72
C THR A 70 -6.50 20.58 -16.81
N PRO A 71 -7.26 20.90 -17.88
CA PRO A 71 -8.61 20.37 -18.04
C PRO A 71 -8.68 18.84 -18.02
N GLU A 72 -7.66 18.17 -18.56
CA GLU A 72 -7.51 16.70 -18.52
C GLU A 72 -7.38 16.20 -17.09
N GLN A 73 -6.52 16.81 -16.28
CA GLN A 73 -6.36 16.46 -14.86
C GLN A 73 -7.65 16.67 -14.06
N VAL A 74 -8.41 17.73 -14.36
CA VAL A 74 -9.71 17.96 -13.71
C VAL A 74 -10.72 16.88 -14.09
N ALA A 75 -10.75 16.46 -15.36
CA ALA A 75 -11.61 15.37 -15.80
C ALA A 75 -11.24 14.05 -15.11
N ASP A 76 -9.96 13.71 -15.06
CA ASP A 76 -9.45 12.49 -14.41
C ASP A 76 -9.78 12.46 -12.91
N ILE A 77 -9.59 13.59 -12.22
CA ILE A 77 -9.94 13.71 -10.79
C ILE A 77 -11.44 13.54 -10.60
N THR A 78 -12.26 14.16 -11.46
CA THR A 78 -13.73 14.08 -11.36
C THR A 78 -14.22 12.65 -11.59
N ASP A 79 -13.67 11.96 -12.59
CA ASP A 79 -13.98 10.56 -12.87
C ASP A 79 -13.50 9.62 -11.76
N SER A 80 -12.32 9.87 -11.21
CA SER A 80 -11.78 9.13 -10.06
C SER A 80 -12.66 9.29 -8.82
N VAL A 81 -13.05 10.52 -8.47
CA VAL A 81 -13.96 10.80 -7.35
C VAL A 81 -15.31 10.13 -7.57
N ARG A 82 -15.86 10.20 -8.79
CA ARG A 82 -17.13 9.55 -9.13
C ARG A 82 -17.06 8.03 -8.99
N LYS A 83 -15.99 7.40 -9.47
CA LYS A 83 -15.75 5.95 -9.33
C LYS A 83 -15.57 5.57 -7.87
N GLY A 84 -14.69 6.25 -7.15
CA GLY A 84 -14.37 5.98 -5.75
C GLY A 84 -15.52 6.22 -4.75
N GLN A 85 -16.44 7.14 -5.06
CA GLN A 85 -17.64 7.41 -4.25
C GLN A 85 -18.83 6.53 -4.62
N SER A 86 -18.73 5.72 -5.68
CA SER A 86 -19.85 4.86 -6.07
C SER A 86 -19.99 3.68 -5.10
N TRP A 87 -21.23 3.36 -4.72
CA TRP A 87 -21.55 2.18 -3.90
C TRP A 87 -21.00 0.88 -4.52
N HIS A 88 -20.95 0.80 -5.85
CA HIS A 88 -20.40 -0.34 -6.57
C HIS A 88 -18.88 -0.50 -6.38
N ALA A 89 -18.10 0.59 -6.39
CA ALA A 89 -16.68 0.52 -6.09
C ALA A 89 -16.41 0.07 -4.65
N TYR A 90 -17.25 0.50 -3.70
CA TYR A 90 -17.16 0.01 -2.31
C TYR A 90 -17.49 -1.49 -2.22
N GLN A 91 -18.51 -1.97 -2.94
CA GLN A 91 -18.84 -3.40 -2.98
C GLN A 91 -17.72 -4.25 -3.60
N GLU A 92 -17.10 -3.80 -4.68
CA GLU A 92 -15.97 -4.49 -5.30
C GLU A 92 -14.76 -4.51 -4.37
N TYR A 93 -14.43 -3.37 -3.75
CA TYR A 93 -13.37 -3.28 -2.75
C TYR A 93 -13.61 -4.25 -1.59
N LYS A 94 -14.85 -4.30 -1.07
CA LYS A 94 -15.22 -5.22 0.01
C LYS A 94 -15.00 -6.68 -0.40
N LYS A 95 -15.43 -7.06 -1.61
CA LYS A 95 -15.23 -8.41 -2.15
C LYS A 95 -13.75 -8.76 -2.29
N HIS A 96 -12.94 -7.85 -2.82
CA HIS A 96 -11.50 -8.06 -2.94
C HIS A 96 -10.81 -8.18 -1.58
N LYS A 97 -11.23 -7.39 -0.59
CA LYS A 97 -10.72 -7.48 0.78
C LYS A 97 -11.03 -8.83 1.41
N GLU A 98 -12.26 -9.32 1.28
CA GLU A 98 -12.66 -10.65 1.77
C GLU A 98 -11.85 -11.78 1.09
N GLN A 99 -11.56 -11.65 -0.20
CA GLN A 99 -10.71 -12.60 -0.92
C GLN A 99 -9.27 -12.57 -0.40
N LEU A 100 -8.70 -11.39 -0.16
CA LEU A 100 -7.34 -11.25 0.40
C LEU A 100 -7.23 -11.85 1.80
N GLU A 101 -8.23 -11.61 2.65
CA GLU A 101 -8.29 -12.19 3.99
C GLU A 101 -8.33 -13.72 3.92
N LYS A 102 -9.18 -14.29 3.06
CA LYS A 102 -9.24 -15.75 2.86
C LYS A 102 -7.92 -16.32 2.36
N LEU A 103 -7.31 -15.69 1.36
CA LEU A 103 -6.02 -16.13 0.81
C LEU A 103 -4.90 -16.05 1.85
N SER A 104 -4.91 -15.02 2.70
CA SER A 104 -3.93 -14.86 3.78
C SER A 104 -4.04 -15.98 4.81
N MET A 105 -5.26 -16.38 5.18
CA MET A 105 -5.49 -17.49 6.10
C MET A 105 -5.03 -18.83 5.50
N GLU A 106 -5.32 -19.07 4.22
CA GLU A 106 -4.89 -20.28 3.51
C GLU A 106 -3.35 -20.36 3.43
N LEU A 107 -2.68 -19.23 3.18
CA LEU A 107 -1.22 -19.14 3.15
C LEU A 107 -0.62 -19.45 4.53
N GLU A 108 -1.14 -18.85 5.60
CA GLU A 108 -0.65 -19.12 6.95
C GLU A 108 -0.91 -20.57 7.38
N ALA A 109 -2.06 -21.14 7.02
CA ALA A 109 -2.34 -22.55 7.24
C ALA A 109 -1.37 -23.46 6.46
N ALA A 110 -1.04 -23.13 5.21
CA ALA A 110 -0.09 -23.88 4.41
C ALA A 110 1.33 -23.81 5.01
N LYS A 111 1.79 -22.63 5.42
CA LYS A 111 3.08 -22.46 6.13
C LYS A 111 3.14 -23.26 7.42
N GLN A 112 2.05 -23.30 8.18
CA GLN A 112 2.02 -24.07 9.41
C GLN A 112 2.12 -25.57 9.13
N ARG A 113 1.38 -26.08 8.14
CA ARG A 113 1.50 -27.47 7.69
C ARG A 113 2.91 -27.81 7.22
N GLU A 114 3.56 -26.91 6.48
CA GLU A 114 4.94 -27.10 6.04
C GLU A 114 5.89 -27.24 7.24
N LYS A 115 5.75 -26.39 8.26
CA LYS A 115 6.55 -26.49 9.50
C LYS A 115 6.31 -27.81 10.23
N ASP A 116 5.07 -28.24 10.35
CA ASP A 116 4.72 -29.49 11.03
C ASP A 116 5.34 -30.70 10.30
N LEU A 117 5.21 -30.74 8.96
CA LEU A 117 5.83 -31.76 8.12
C LEU A 117 7.36 -31.72 8.19
N PHE A 118 7.96 -30.53 8.27
CA PHE A 118 9.40 -30.37 8.43
C PHE A 118 9.88 -30.96 9.76
N MET A 119 9.19 -30.66 10.87
CA MET A 119 9.52 -31.21 12.18
C MET A 119 9.36 -32.72 12.24
N GLU A 120 8.31 -33.26 11.62
CA GLU A 120 8.13 -34.71 11.50
C GLU A 120 9.25 -35.36 10.67
N ASN A 121 9.65 -34.72 9.56
CA ASN A 121 10.75 -35.21 8.74
C ASN A 121 12.06 -35.27 9.52
N VAL A 122 12.39 -34.21 10.28
CA VAL A 122 13.57 -34.17 11.17
C VAL A 122 13.52 -35.31 12.18
N ARG A 123 12.37 -35.53 12.83
CA ARG A 123 12.17 -36.64 13.77
C ARG A 123 12.40 -38.00 13.11
N LEU A 124 11.81 -38.24 11.95
CA LEU A 124 11.97 -39.51 11.21
C LEU A 124 13.43 -39.76 10.83
N LYS A 125 14.14 -38.73 10.34
CA LYS A 125 15.58 -38.84 10.04
C LYS A 125 16.41 -39.21 11.26
N SER A 126 16.14 -38.58 12.40
CA SER A 126 16.84 -38.91 13.64
C SER A 126 16.59 -40.36 14.09
N GLY A 127 15.35 -40.85 13.92
CA GLY A 127 14.99 -42.24 14.21
C GLY A 127 15.72 -43.23 13.29
N ILE A 128 15.75 -42.96 11.99
CA ILE A 128 16.47 -43.78 11.01
C ILE A 128 17.96 -43.85 11.34
N ALA A 129 18.59 -42.72 11.66
CA ALA A 129 20.00 -42.70 12.09
C ALA A 129 20.24 -43.53 13.36
N GLY A 130 19.32 -43.50 14.32
CA GLY A 130 19.36 -44.34 15.52
C GLY A 130 19.27 -45.84 15.19
N LEU A 131 18.40 -46.23 14.25
CA LEU A 131 18.27 -47.61 13.80
C LEU A 131 19.53 -48.10 13.09
N ILE A 132 20.15 -47.28 12.24
CA ILE A 132 21.44 -47.60 11.60
C ILE A 132 22.51 -47.86 12.67
N HIS A 133 22.59 -47.01 13.69
CA HIS A 133 23.55 -47.17 14.79
C HIS A 133 23.34 -48.47 15.58
N LEU A 134 22.08 -48.82 15.86
CA LEU A 134 21.75 -50.08 16.53
C LEU A 134 22.09 -51.30 15.66
N GLY A 135 21.78 -51.24 14.36
CA GLY A 135 22.17 -52.27 13.41
C GLY A 135 23.68 -52.50 13.40
N ILE A 136 24.49 -51.43 13.41
CA ILE A 136 25.96 -51.52 13.49
C ILE A 136 26.40 -52.12 14.82
N ARG A 137 25.83 -51.67 15.95
CA ARG A 137 26.19 -52.16 17.28
C ARG A 137 25.97 -53.66 17.44
N TYR A 138 24.85 -54.17 16.93
CA TYR A 138 24.45 -55.57 17.09
C TYR A 138 24.77 -56.44 15.87
N ALA A 139 25.41 -55.89 14.83
CA ALA A 139 25.67 -56.55 13.56
C ALA A 139 24.39 -57.14 12.91
N ASP A 140 23.25 -56.45 13.08
CA ASP A 140 21.96 -56.87 12.54
C ASP A 140 21.75 -56.32 11.14
N VAL A 141 21.96 -57.19 10.14
CA VAL A 141 21.89 -56.85 8.72
C VAL A 141 20.47 -56.51 8.28
N GLU A 142 19.43 -57.09 8.90
CA GLU A 142 18.04 -56.79 8.55
C GLU A 142 17.66 -55.38 9.02
N VAL A 143 18.05 -55.01 10.24
CA VAL A 143 17.84 -53.65 10.77
C VAL A 143 18.57 -52.60 9.93
N MET A 144 19.80 -52.89 9.49
CA MET A 144 20.54 -51.99 8.59
C MET A 144 19.83 -51.80 7.25
N LYS A 145 19.33 -52.89 6.65
CA LYS A 145 18.65 -52.85 5.36
C LYS A 145 17.36 -52.04 5.44
N ILE A 146 16.54 -52.29 6.47
CA ILE A 146 15.28 -51.57 6.70
C ILE A 146 15.53 -50.07 6.91
N ALA A 147 16.56 -49.72 7.70
CA ALA A 147 16.90 -48.32 7.94
C ALA A 147 17.44 -47.63 6.68
N GLY A 148 18.22 -48.34 5.86
CA GLY A 148 18.71 -47.84 4.57
C GLY A 148 17.58 -47.60 3.57
N ASP A 149 16.65 -48.55 3.44
CA ASP A 149 15.46 -48.41 2.58
C ASP A 149 14.59 -47.23 3.04
N ALA A 150 14.40 -47.06 4.36
CA ALA A 150 13.67 -45.93 4.93
C ALA A 150 14.36 -44.58 4.70
N GLN A 151 15.71 -44.54 4.71
CA GLN A 151 16.48 -43.33 4.41
C GLN A 151 16.23 -42.86 2.96
N LEU A 152 16.23 -43.81 2.02
CA LEU A 152 16.02 -43.54 0.59
C LEU A 152 14.57 -43.14 0.27
N SER A 153 13.58 -43.62 1.04
CA SER A 153 12.17 -43.28 0.81
C SER A 153 11.72 -41.93 1.38
N THR A 154 12.60 -41.18 2.08
CA THR A 154 12.20 -39.89 2.66
C THR A 154 12.21 -38.76 1.61
N PRO A 155 11.09 -38.03 1.41
CA PRO A 155 10.88 -37.15 0.25
C PRO A 155 11.83 -35.94 0.14
N CYS A 156 12.47 -35.51 1.24
CA CYS A 156 13.51 -34.48 1.17
C CYS A 156 14.82 -34.99 0.56
N THR A 157 15.05 -36.31 0.57
CA THR A 157 16.28 -36.93 0.08
C THR A 157 16.22 -36.98 -1.44
N ASP A 158 15.06 -37.30 -2.03
CA ASP A 158 14.85 -37.19 -3.48
C ASP A 158 14.95 -35.75 -3.98
N SER A 159 14.39 -34.75 -3.30
CA SER A 159 14.48 -33.35 -3.75
C SER A 159 15.91 -32.79 -3.68
N ILE A 160 16.65 -33.10 -2.60
CA ILE A 160 18.06 -32.69 -2.45
C ILE A 160 18.96 -33.47 -3.40
N ILE A 161 18.78 -34.80 -3.53
CA ILE A 161 19.51 -35.62 -4.50
C ILE A 161 19.20 -35.16 -5.92
N ASN A 162 17.95 -34.90 -6.27
CA ASN A 162 17.59 -34.39 -7.59
C ASN A 162 18.16 -32.99 -7.84
N SER A 163 18.21 -32.12 -6.83
CA SER A 163 18.82 -30.79 -6.93
C SER A 163 20.35 -30.84 -7.05
N ILE A 164 21.00 -31.81 -6.38
CA ILE A 164 22.44 -32.11 -6.49
C ILE A 164 22.72 -32.76 -7.86
N ALA A 165 21.91 -33.71 -8.30
CA ALA A 165 22.00 -34.39 -9.59
C ALA A 165 21.74 -33.43 -10.76
N ALA A 166 20.86 -32.44 -10.57
CA ALA A 166 20.61 -31.35 -11.51
C ALA A 166 21.67 -30.22 -11.43
N GLY A 167 22.65 -30.31 -10.52
CA GLY A 167 23.76 -29.35 -10.42
C GLY A 167 23.40 -27.98 -9.86
N ILE A 168 22.22 -27.82 -9.24
CA ILE A 168 21.68 -26.51 -8.81
C ILE A 168 22.46 -25.95 -7.60
N PHE A 169 23.10 -26.80 -6.78
CA PHE A 169 23.80 -26.37 -5.56
C PHE A 169 25.27 -25.96 -5.73
N THR A 170 25.81 -25.94 -6.95
CA THR A 170 27.19 -25.48 -7.20
C THR A 170 27.19 -24.28 -8.14
N LYS A 171 26.93 -23.06 -7.64
CA LYS A 171 27.68 -21.82 -8.01
C LYS A 171 27.13 -20.45 -7.59
N GLU A 172 26.01 -20.28 -6.90
CA GLU A 172 25.52 -18.91 -6.57
C GLU A 172 26.00 -18.34 -5.21
N GLY A 173 27.30 -18.45 -4.92
CA GLY A 173 27.89 -17.84 -3.71
C GLY A 173 29.32 -17.32 -3.85
N ALA A 174 29.91 -17.38 -5.05
CA ALA A 174 31.29 -16.95 -5.25
C ALA A 174 31.47 -16.18 -6.57
N ALA A 175 30.81 -15.03 -6.70
CA ALA A 175 31.28 -13.93 -7.53
C ALA A 175 30.52 -12.65 -7.16
N ARG A 176 31.29 -11.56 -7.11
CA ARG A 176 30.84 -10.17 -7.04
C ARG A 176 30.00 -9.80 -8.26
#